data_AF-L7MAK6-F1
#
_entry.id   AF-L7MAK6-F1
#
_cell.length_a   1.000
_cell.length_b   1.000
_cell.length_c   1.000
_cell.angle_alpha   90.00
_cell.angle_beta   90.00
_cell.angle_gamma   90.00
#
_symmetry.space_group_name_H-M   'P 1'
#
loop_
_entity.id
_entity.type
_entity.pdbx_description
1 polymer ?
#
loop_
_entity_poly.entity_id
_entity_poly.type
_entity_poly.pdbx_seq_one_letter_code
_entity_poly.pdbx_strand_id
1 'polypeptide(L)'
;FEPEPQECDLNEVWKRCVSSSCAEASCSRPTIGPACTADCRYGCYCADGFYRNDERKCVAFDQCPRRGTIGSWPIPSCRENEELKICVSSSCAEATCEK
;
A
#
# COMPACT_ATOMS: atom_id res chain seq x y z
N PHE A 1 -32.46 2.26 -1.86
CA PHE A 1 -32.10 2.79 -3.18
C PHE A 1 -30.69 2.30 -3.45
N GLU A 2 -30.51 1.44 -4.45
CA GLU A 2 -29.19 0.91 -4.79
C GLU A 2 -28.53 1.91 -5.76
N PRO A 3 -27.35 2.46 -5.46
CA PRO A 3 -26.71 3.42 -6.34
C PRO A 3 -26.30 2.75 -7.66
N GLU A 4 -26.36 3.52 -8.74
CA GLU A 4 -25.91 3.05 -10.05
C GLU A 4 -24.40 2.75 -10.03
N PRO A 5 -23.94 1.70 -10.71
CA PRO A 5 -22.53 1.36 -10.78
C PRO A 5 -21.74 2.49 -11.44
N GLN A 6 -20.68 2.94 -10.77
CA GLN A 6 -19.76 3.94 -11.31
C GLN A 6 -18.51 3.26 -11.91
N GLU A 7 -17.91 3.92 -12.89
CA GLU A 7 -16.59 3.54 -13.39
C GLU A 7 -15.56 3.81 -12.29
N CYS A 8 -14.79 2.78 -11.96
CA CYS A 8 -13.75 2.85 -10.94
C CYS A 8 -12.37 3.04 -11.57
N ASP A 9 -11.41 3.51 -10.78
CA ASP A 9 -10.03 3.67 -11.22
C ASP A 9 -9.33 2.33 -11.52
N LEU A 10 -8.10 2.42 -12.02
CA LEU A 10 -7.28 1.25 -12.31
C LEU A 10 -7.14 0.35 -11.06
N ASN A 11 -7.43 -0.95 -11.25
CA ASN A 11 -7.41 -1.98 -10.21
C ASN A 11 -8.47 -1.82 -9.10
N GLU A 12 -9.50 -1.02 -9.35
CA GLU A 12 -10.70 -0.93 -8.51
C GLU A 12 -11.89 -1.58 -9.22
N VAL A 13 -12.81 -2.11 -8.44
CA VAL A 13 -14.07 -2.68 -8.91
C VAL A 13 -15.23 -2.14 -8.10
N TRP A 14 -16.34 -1.88 -8.78
CA TRP A 14 -17.58 -1.48 -8.12
C TRP A 14 -18.14 -2.64 -7.32
N LYS A 15 -18.17 -2.52 -5.99
CA LYS A 15 -18.77 -3.51 -5.10
C LYS A 15 -20.06 -2.96 -4.51
N ARG A 16 -21.01 -3.88 -4.30
CA ARG A 16 -22.33 -3.59 -3.74
C ARG A 16 -22.47 -4.29 -2.40
N CYS A 17 -23.01 -3.57 -1.42
CA CYS A 17 -23.27 -4.06 -0.07
C CYS A 17 -22.08 -4.79 0.57
N VAL A 18 -20.95 -4.10 0.66
CA VAL A 18 -19.74 -4.64 1.29
C VAL A 18 -19.49 -4.01 2.65
N SER A 19 -18.86 -4.80 3.52
CA SER A 19 -18.46 -4.39 4.87
C SER A 19 -17.41 -3.28 4.82
N SER A 20 -17.63 -2.16 5.48
CA SER A 20 -16.64 -1.07 5.57
C SER A 20 -15.28 -1.49 6.12
N SER A 21 -15.20 -2.54 6.94
CA SER A 21 -13.92 -3.05 7.50
C SER A 21 -13.27 -4.17 6.70
N CYS A 22 -13.98 -4.76 5.72
CA CYS A 22 -13.53 -5.94 4.98
C CYS A 22 -13.75 -5.87 3.48
N ALA A 23 -14.18 -4.72 2.95
CA ALA A 23 -14.48 -4.55 1.54
C ALA A 23 -13.23 -4.65 0.64
N GLU A 24 -12.06 -4.28 1.18
CA GLU A 24 -10.78 -4.32 0.48
C GLU A 24 -9.60 -4.50 1.43
N ALA A 25 -8.52 -5.06 0.93
CA ALA A 25 -7.26 -5.15 1.66
C ALA A 25 -6.48 -3.84 1.50
N SER A 26 -5.65 -3.52 2.49
CA SER A 26 -4.78 -2.34 2.45
C SER A 26 -3.34 -2.76 2.63
N CYS A 27 -2.40 -1.94 2.18
CA CYS A 27 -0.97 -2.24 2.36
C CYS A 27 -0.58 -2.46 3.84
N SER A 28 -1.24 -1.76 4.75
CA SER A 28 -1.08 -1.94 6.21
C SER A 28 -1.81 -3.16 6.77
N ARG A 29 -2.81 -3.69 6.06
CA ARG A 29 -3.68 -4.81 6.48
C ARG A 29 -4.00 -5.68 5.26
N PRO A 30 -3.05 -6.53 4.82
CA PRO A 30 -3.24 -7.33 3.62
C PRO A 30 -4.23 -8.46 3.81
N THR A 31 -4.45 -8.89 5.05
CA THR A 31 -5.39 -9.95 5.38
C THR A 31 -6.67 -9.34 5.92
N ILE A 32 -7.79 -9.66 5.26
CA ILE A 32 -9.13 -9.39 5.76
C ILE A 32 -9.39 -10.32 6.94
N GLY A 33 -9.67 -9.75 8.11
CA GLY A 33 -9.93 -10.51 9.33
C GLY A 33 -11.37 -10.99 9.41
N PRO A 34 -11.69 -11.96 10.30
CA PRO A 34 -13.06 -12.46 10.48
C PRO A 34 -14.01 -11.41 11.10
N ALA A 35 -13.46 -10.36 11.71
CA ALA A 35 -14.21 -9.28 12.34
C ALA A 35 -14.57 -8.18 11.33
N CYS A 36 -15.57 -8.48 10.48
CA CYS A 36 -16.11 -7.54 9.51
C CYS A 36 -17.35 -6.84 10.09
N THR A 37 -17.48 -5.54 9.83
CA THR A 37 -18.71 -4.80 10.15
C THR A 37 -19.85 -5.26 9.25
N ALA A 38 -21.06 -5.46 9.78
CA ALA A 38 -22.23 -5.83 8.99
C ALA A 38 -22.89 -4.62 8.28
N ASP A 39 -22.07 -3.63 7.91
CA ASP A 39 -22.50 -2.42 7.21
C ASP A 39 -22.50 -2.65 5.69
N CYS A 40 -23.43 -1.99 4.99
CA CYS A 40 -23.70 -2.21 3.58
C CYS A 40 -23.27 -0.97 2.79
N ARG A 41 -22.00 -0.97 2.35
CA ARG A 41 -21.43 0.13 1.57
C ARG A 41 -21.42 -0.20 0.09
N TYR A 42 -21.55 0.84 -0.72
CA TYR A 42 -21.49 0.79 -2.17
C TYR A 42 -20.39 1.74 -2.63
N GLY A 43 -19.55 1.30 -3.56
CA GLY A 43 -18.46 2.12 -4.05
C GLY A 43 -17.39 1.33 -4.77
N CYS A 44 -16.32 2.03 -5.14
CA CYS A 44 -15.12 1.46 -5.72
C CYS A 44 -14.17 0.96 -4.63
N TYR A 45 -13.76 -0.29 -4.76
CA TYR A 45 -12.87 -0.97 -3.82
C TYR A 45 -11.79 -1.70 -4.59
N CYS A 46 -10.60 -1.90 -4.00
CA CYS A 46 -9.56 -2.67 -4.68
C CYS A 46 -10.08 -4.05 -5.12
N ALA A 47 -9.71 -4.40 -6.35
CA ALA A 47 -9.90 -5.73 -6.90
C ALA A 47 -9.16 -6.78 -6.05
N ASP A 48 -9.54 -8.04 -6.22
CA ASP A 48 -8.86 -9.13 -5.52
C ASP A 48 -7.37 -9.19 -5.90
N GLY A 49 -6.50 -9.37 -4.90
CA GLY A 49 -5.04 -9.31 -5.08
C GLY A 49 -4.43 -7.90 -5.12
N PHE A 50 -5.25 -6.85 -5.01
CA PHE A 50 -4.80 -5.46 -4.91
C PHE A 50 -5.03 -4.89 -3.52
N TYR A 51 -4.16 -3.96 -3.14
CA TYR A 51 -4.08 -3.38 -1.81
C TYR A 51 -4.08 -1.87 -1.91
N ARG A 52 -4.94 -1.23 -1.11
CA ARG A 52 -4.98 0.23 -1.06
C ARG A 52 -3.74 0.77 -0.34
N ASN A 53 -3.01 1.65 -1.01
CA ASN A 53 -1.86 2.36 -0.46
C ASN A 53 -2.28 3.69 0.23
N ASP A 54 -1.31 4.41 0.81
CA ASP A 54 -1.56 5.70 1.48
C ASP A 54 -2.02 6.80 0.51
N GLU A 55 -1.63 6.71 -0.76
CA GLU A 55 -2.12 7.57 -1.85
C GLU A 55 -3.54 7.21 -2.33
N ARG A 56 -4.22 6.29 -1.63
CA ARG A 56 -5.55 5.75 -1.96
C ARG A 56 -5.64 5.02 -3.31
N LYS A 57 -4.52 4.59 -3.87
CA LYS A 57 -4.45 3.78 -5.09
C LYS A 57 -4.41 2.29 -4.77
N CYS A 58 -5.05 1.50 -5.63
CA CYS A 58 -5.01 0.04 -5.57
C CYS A 58 -3.80 -0.48 -6.34
N VAL A 59 -2.85 -1.02 -5.60
CA VAL A 59 -1.57 -1.50 -6.13
C VAL A 59 -1.36 -2.97 -5.76
N ALA A 60 -0.52 -3.68 -6.51
CA ALA A 60 -0.14 -5.04 -6.14
C ALA A 60 0.59 -5.02 -4.78
N PHE A 61 0.55 -6.11 -4.04
CA PHE A 61 1.22 -6.20 -2.72
C PHE A 61 2.70 -5.81 -2.77
N ASP A 62 3.40 -6.17 -3.84
CA ASP A 62 4.82 -5.84 -4.02
C ASP A 62 5.08 -4.34 -4.22
N GLN A 63 4.08 -3.61 -4.72
CA GLN A 63 4.10 -2.16 -4.91
C GLN A 63 3.62 -1.39 -3.67
N CYS A 64 3.19 -2.08 -2.61
CA CYS A 64 2.89 -1.42 -1.36
C CYS A 64 4.16 -0.75 -0.81
N PRO A 65 4.05 0.48 -0.28
CA PRO A 65 5.18 1.13 0.36
C PRO A 65 5.62 0.26 1.55
N ARG A 66 6.69 -0.53 1.36
CA ARG A 66 7.31 -1.24 2.46
C ARG A 66 7.76 -0.16 3.42
N ARG A 67 7.36 -0.23 4.70
CA ARG A 67 7.81 0.68 5.77
C ARG A 67 9.31 0.49 6.09
N GLY A 68 10.15 0.36 5.06
CA GLY A 68 11.55 -0.03 5.18
C GLY A 68 12.36 -0.02 3.88
N THR A 69 11.96 0.71 2.83
CA THR A 69 12.86 0.94 1.67
C THR A 69 12.77 2.38 1.19
N ILE A 70 13.68 3.22 1.71
CA ILE A 70 14.38 4.36 1.07
C ILE A 70 13.71 4.94 -0.20
N GLY A 71 12.46 5.39 -0.07
CA GLY A 71 11.74 6.08 -1.14
C GLY A 71 11.52 7.57 -0.86
N SER A 72 11.92 8.05 0.31
CA SER A 72 11.78 9.47 0.70
C SER A 72 12.89 9.92 1.65
N TRP A 73 14.10 9.41 1.43
CA TRP A 73 15.32 10.08 1.89
C TRP A 73 16.20 10.28 0.65
N PRO A 74 16.78 11.46 0.44
CA PRO A 74 17.76 11.64 -0.63
C PRO A 74 18.91 10.69 -0.35
N ILE A 75 18.98 9.58 -1.08
CA ILE A 75 20.13 8.68 -1.03
C ILE A 75 21.28 9.48 -1.60
N PRO A 76 22.33 9.80 -0.83
CA PRO A 76 23.47 10.51 -1.38
C PRO A 76 24.11 9.60 -2.44
N SER A 77 24.24 10.10 -3.66
CA SER A 77 25.05 9.46 -4.69
C SER A 77 26.50 9.45 -4.21
N CYS A 78 27.00 8.30 -3.74
CA CYS A 78 28.40 8.15 -3.34
C CYS A 78 29.33 8.41 -4.55
N ARG A 79 30.56 8.87 -4.30
CA ARG A 79 31.52 9.12 -5.39
C ARG A 79 32.04 7.79 -5.96
N GLU A 80 32.65 7.83 -7.15
CA GLU A 80 33.30 6.65 -7.73
C GLU A 80 34.28 6.04 -6.72
N ASN A 81 34.13 4.73 -6.46
CA ASN A 81 34.88 3.92 -5.48
C ASN A 81 34.43 4.02 -4.01
N GLU A 82 33.20 4.46 -3.75
CA GLU A 82 32.57 4.34 -2.43
C GLU A 82 31.38 3.37 -2.48
N GLU A 83 31.32 2.45 -1.53
CA GLU A 83 30.21 1.50 -1.40
C GLU A 83 29.12 2.09 -0.51
N LEU A 84 27.89 2.13 -1.02
CA LEU A 84 26.73 2.58 -0.27
C LEU A 84 26.30 1.50 0.71
N LYS A 85 26.49 1.73 2.00
CA LYS A 85 25.99 0.84 3.05
C LYS A 85 24.63 1.29 3.52
N ILE A 86 23.62 0.53 3.07
CA ILE A 86 22.24 0.69 3.52
C ILE A 86 22.02 -0.25 4.68
N CYS A 87 21.68 0.32 5.83
CA CYS A 87 21.29 -0.47 6.98
C CYS A 87 19.76 -0.69 6.97
N VAL A 88 19.33 -1.95 6.84
CA VAL A 88 17.92 -2.37 6.68
C VAL A 88 17.33 -2.83 8.02
N SER A 89 17.74 -2.23 9.14
CA SER A 89 17.24 -2.57 10.47
C SER A 89 16.82 -1.32 11.26
N SER A 90 15.85 -1.47 12.15
CA SER A 90 15.19 -0.38 12.89
C SER A 90 16.07 0.36 13.91
N SER A 91 17.39 0.13 13.90
CA SER A 91 18.35 0.59 14.91
C SER A 91 19.45 1.52 14.35
N CYS A 92 19.34 1.94 13.10
CA CYS A 92 20.27 2.88 12.46
C CYS A 92 19.48 4.02 11.81
N ALA A 93 19.99 5.24 11.92
CA ALA A 93 19.26 6.41 11.46
C ALA A 93 19.51 6.77 9.98
N GLU A 94 20.63 6.40 9.35
CA GLU A 94 21.00 6.96 8.02
C GLU A 94 21.87 6.02 7.16
N ALA A 95 21.88 6.26 5.85
CA ALA A 95 22.76 5.59 4.87
C ALA A 95 24.09 6.35 4.74
N THR A 96 25.21 5.62 4.76
CA THR A 96 26.57 6.20 4.69
C THR A 96 27.33 5.69 3.46
N CYS A 97 28.22 6.54 2.93
CA CYS A 97 29.20 6.16 1.92
C CYS A 97 30.52 5.86 2.64
N GLU A 98 31.09 4.69 2.39
CA GLU A 98 32.39 4.27 2.93
C GLU A 98 33.32 3.85 1.78
N LYS A 99 34.63 3.97 2.00
CA LYS A 99 35.69 3.68 1.02
C LYS A 99 36.38 2.34 1.31
#